data_AF-A0A524RSH6-F1
#
_entry.id   AF-A0A524RSH6-F1
#
_cell.length_a   1.000
_cell.length_b   1.000
_cell.length_c   1.000
_cell.angle_alpha   90.00
_cell.angle_beta   90.00
_cell.angle_gamma   90.00
#
_symmetry.space_group_name_H-M   'P 1'
#
loop_
_entity.id
_entity.type
_entity.pdbx_description
1 polymer ?
#
loop_
_entity_poly.entity_id
_entity_poly.type
_entity_poly.pdbx_seq_one_letter_code
_entity_poly.pdbx_strand_id
1 'polypeptide(L)'
;MSKRPLSEQFRDQLNSLGQSLAEHSRSLGEHFMRREQALTLQQQELAEEARLLLPTGAASTAVDVDHLLGFPTGDFSTQTVKKLKAICKENKIRGYSRLRKHELIVCLEAKGVTPPPRNVAEFSRAELEQIAEAFFTLIRQHQAAP
;
A
#
# COMPACT_ATOMS: atom_id res chain seq x y z
N MET A 1 -58.26 -36.96 -10.97
CA MET A 1 -57.03 -36.20 -10.71
C MET A 1 -56.89 -35.11 -11.76
N SER A 2 -57.31 -33.89 -11.44
CA SER A 2 -57.35 -32.76 -12.38
C SER A 2 -55.95 -32.19 -12.53
N LYS A 3 -55.37 -32.24 -13.74
CA LYS A 3 -54.08 -31.61 -14.05
C LYS A 3 -54.29 -30.10 -13.98
N ARG A 4 -53.56 -29.41 -13.09
CA ARG A 4 -53.60 -27.94 -13.01
C ARG A 4 -53.26 -27.34 -14.39
N PRO A 5 -53.94 -26.27 -14.82
CA PRO A 5 -53.62 -25.62 -16.07
C PRO A 5 -52.17 -25.12 -16.07
N LEU A 6 -51.48 -25.30 -17.19
CA LEU A 6 -50.05 -24.97 -17.35
C LEU A 6 -49.74 -23.50 -16.99
N SER A 7 -50.69 -22.59 -17.22
CA SER A 7 -50.59 -21.18 -16.88
C SER A 7 -50.51 -20.91 -15.37
N GLU A 8 -51.16 -21.72 -14.53
CA GLU A 8 -51.03 -21.62 -13.07
C GLU A 8 -49.66 -22.10 -12.61
N GLN A 9 -49.16 -23.19 -13.19
CA GLN A 9 -47.82 -23.71 -12.87
C GLN A 9 -46.71 -22.69 -13.18
N PHE A 10 -46.80 -21.99 -14.32
CA PHE A 10 -45.85 -20.93 -14.66
C PHE A 10 -45.96 -19.71 -13.74
N ARG A 11 -47.17 -19.33 -13.32
CA ARG A 11 -47.36 -18.24 -12.35
C ARG A 11 -46.76 -18.59 -11.00
N ASP A 12 -46.97 -19.82 -10.52
CA ASP A 12 -46.38 -20.30 -9.27
C ASP A 12 -44.85 -20.31 -9.32
N GLN A 13 -44.26 -20.73 -10.45
CA GLN A 13 -42.82 -20.71 -10.66
C GLN A 13 -42.25 -19.28 -10.66
N LEU A 14 -42.89 -18.34 -11.36
CA LEU A 14 -42.46 -16.94 -11.39
C LEU A 14 -42.56 -16.28 -10.01
N ASN A 15 -43.62 -16.59 -9.25
CA ASN A 15 -43.80 -16.10 -7.89
C ASN A 15 -42.72 -16.65 -6.95
N SER A 16 -42.42 -17.95 -7.04
CA SER A 16 -41.36 -18.60 -6.25
C SER A 16 -39.96 -18.03 -6.56
N LEU A 17 -39.64 -17.84 -7.85
CA LEU A 17 -38.39 -17.20 -8.27
C LEU A 17 -38.30 -15.75 -7.78
N GLY A 18 -39.40 -15.00 -7.86
CA GLY A 18 -39.47 -13.63 -7.33
C GLY A 18 -39.24 -13.57 -5.82
N GLN A 19 -39.81 -14.51 -5.07
CA GLN A 19 -39.59 -14.63 -3.62
C GLN A 19 -38.14 -14.98 -3.30
N SER A 20 -37.56 -15.96 -3.98
CA SER A 20 -36.16 -16.35 -3.78
C SER A 20 -35.19 -15.21 -4.10
N LEU A 21 -35.42 -14.45 -5.18
CA LEU A 21 -34.60 -13.29 -5.53
C LEU A 21 -34.76 -12.16 -4.50
N ALA A 22 -35.97 -11.92 -4.00
CA ALA A 22 -36.22 -10.94 -2.96
C ALA A 22 -35.56 -11.31 -1.62
N GLU A 23 -35.56 -12.59 -1.26
CA GLU A 23 -34.87 -13.10 -0.07
C GLU A 23 -33.36 -13.01 -0.21
N HIS A 24 -32.81 -13.41 -1.37
CA HIS A 24 -31.37 -13.37 -1.62
C HIS A 24 -30.85 -11.92 -1.65
N SER A 25 -31.56 -11.01 -2.33
CA SER A 25 -31.18 -9.58 -2.36
C SER A 25 -31.23 -8.93 -0.98
N ARG A 26 -32.23 -9.24 -0.15
CA ARG A 26 -32.25 -8.80 1.26
C ARG A 26 -31.09 -9.39 2.06
N SER A 27 -30.82 -10.69 1.91
CA SER A 27 -29.74 -11.36 2.62
C SER A 27 -28.37 -10.80 2.23
N LEU A 28 -28.16 -10.45 0.96
CA LEU A 28 -26.94 -9.79 0.51
C LEU A 28 -26.82 -8.39 1.11
N GLY A 29 -27.91 -7.60 1.11
CA GLY A 29 -27.95 -6.29 1.75
C GLY A 29 -27.55 -6.36 3.23
N GLU A 30 -28.14 -7.29 3.98
CA GLU A 30 -27.80 -7.54 5.38
C GLU A 30 -26.33 -7.91 5.59
N HIS A 31 -25.79 -8.78 4.72
CA HIS A 31 -24.39 -9.19 4.80
C HIS A 31 -23.43 -8.02 4.52
N PHE A 32 -23.71 -7.20 3.50
CA PHE A 32 -22.91 -6.01 3.21
C PHE A 32 -22.98 -4.99 4.35
N MET A 33 -24.16 -4.74 4.90
CA MET A 33 -24.34 -3.84 6.06
C MET A 33 -23.53 -4.32 7.28
N ARG A 34 -23.57 -5.61 7.61
CA ARG A 34 -22.76 -6.18 8.72
C ARG A 34 -21.27 -6.04 8.44
N ARG A 35 -20.84 -6.27 7.20
CA ARG A 35 -19.43 -6.16 6.82
C ARG A 35 -18.92 -4.73 6.93
N GLU A 36 -19.72 -3.75 6.51
CA GLU A 36 -19.39 -2.33 6.64
C GLU A 36 -19.33 -1.88 8.11
N GLN A 37 -20.30 -2.31 8.93
CA GLN A 37 -20.29 -2.05 10.36
C GLN A 37 -19.03 -2.62 11.03
N ALA A 38 -18.66 -3.86 10.70
CA ALA A 38 -17.44 -4.48 11.23
C ALA A 38 -16.18 -3.73 10.80
N LEU A 39 -16.08 -3.31 9.54
CA LEU A 39 -14.94 -2.50 9.07
C LEU A 39 -14.87 -1.14 9.79
N THR A 40 -16.02 -0.51 10.02
CA THR A 40 -16.09 0.77 10.73
C THR A 40 -15.62 0.63 12.18
N LEU A 41 -16.06 -0.41 12.88
CA LEU A 41 -15.60 -0.70 14.24
C LEU A 41 -14.09 -0.96 14.28
N GLN A 42 -13.57 -1.78 13.36
CA GLN A 42 -12.14 -2.05 13.28
C GLN A 42 -11.32 -0.78 13.00
N GLN A 43 -11.81 0.12 12.14
CA GLN A 43 -11.16 1.42 11.93
C GLN A 43 -11.15 2.28 13.19
N GLN A 44 -12.23 2.28 13.97
CA GLN A 44 -12.30 2.99 15.24
C GLN A 44 -11.33 2.41 16.27
N GLU A 45 -11.30 1.09 16.43
CA GLU A 45 -10.37 0.39 17.32
C GLU A 45 -8.91 0.72 16.98
N LEU A 46 -8.52 0.62 15.71
CA LEU A 46 -7.17 0.99 15.26
C LEU A 46 -6.85 2.48 15.50
N ALA A 47 -7.83 3.37 15.33
CA ALA A 47 -7.65 4.79 15.61
C ALA A 47 -7.51 5.07 17.11
N GLU A 48 -8.23 4.35 17.97
CA GLU A 48 -8.09 4.43 19.42
C GLU A 48 -6.74 3.88 19.89
N GLU A 49 -6.32 2.72 19.37
CA GLU A 49 -4.99 2.16 19.62
C GLU A 49 -3.88 3.13 19.19
N ALA A 50 -3.99 3.72 18.00
CA ALA A 50 -3.06 4.75 17.55
C ALA A 50 -3.04 5.96 18.50
N ARG A 51 -4.20 6.40 19.01
CA ARG A 51 -4.26 7.50 19.99
C ARG A 51 -3.63 7.14 21.33
N LEU A 52 -3.73 5.89 21.79
CA LEU A 52 -3.12 5.43 23.04
C LEU A 52 -1.61 5.25 22.92
N LEU A 53 -1.12 4.89 21.73
CA LEU A 53 0.31 4.69 21.46
C LEU A 53 1.07 5.99 21.18
N LEU A 54 0.38 7.11 20.88
CA LEU A 54 1.01 8.42 20.70
C LEU A 54 1.05 9.21 22.03
N PRO A 55 2.23 9.50 22.61
CA PRO A 55 2.32 10.58 23.58
C PRO A 55 1.96 11.89 22.87
N THR A 56 1.03 12.64 23.45
CA THR A 56 0.58 13.95 22.95
C THR A 56 1.74 14.93 22.94
N GLY A 57 2.52 14.93 21.85
CA GLY A 57 3.76 15.68 21.78
C GLY A 57 4.69 15.32 20.62
N ALA A 58 4.16 14.96 19.45
CA ALA A 58 4.97 14.86 18.23
C ALA A 58 4.14 15.35 17.03
N ALA A 59 4.12 16.67 16.87
CA ALA A 59 3.85 17.27 15.58
C ALA A 59 4.86 16.73 14.55
N SER A 60 4.37 16.36 13.37
CA SER A 60 5.16 16.14 12.15
C SER A 60 6.43 15.32 12.29
N THR A 61 6.30 14.00 12.34
CA THR A 61 7.21 13.14 11.58
C THR A 61 6.40 11.94 11.11
N ALA A 62 6.07 11.91 9.81
CA ALA A 62 6.12 10.63 9.12
C ALA A 62 7.51 10.11 9.40
N VAL A 63 7.63 9.19 10.36
CA VAL A 63 8.89 8.51 10.59
C VAL A 63 9.01 7.62 9.37
N ASP A 64 9.67 8.15 8.34
CA ASP A 64 10.04 7.42 7.15
C ASP A 64 10.64 6.11 7.64
N VAL A 65 9.92 5.00 7.45
CA VAL A 65 10.44 3.67 7.77
C VAL A 65 11.75 3.43 6.99
N ASP A 66 11.91 4.14 5.86
CA ASP A 66 13.15 4.28 5.10
C ASP A 66 14.30 4.91 5.90
N HIS A 67 14.04 5.92 6.74
CA HIS A 67 15.05 6.49 7.64
C HIS A 67 15.28 5.64 8.89
N LEU A 68 14.25 4.96 9.41
CA LEU A 68 14.37 4.12 10.61
C LEU A 68 15.15 2.82 10.35
N LEU A 69 15.06 2.28 9.13
CA LEU A 69 15.84 1.11 8.69
C LEU A 69 17.21 1.48 8.10
N GLY A 70 17.56 2.76 8.06
CA GLY A 70 18.84 3.21 7.52
C GLY A 70 19.08 2.78 6.08
N PHE A 71 18.02 2.52 5.29
CA PHE A 71 18.20 2.33 3.86
C PHE A 71 18.55 3.71 3.30
N PRO A 72 19.78 3.95 2.83
CA PRO A 72 20.12 5.21 2.24
C PRO A 72 19.24 5.36 1.00
N THR A 73 18.26 6.25 1.07
CA THR A 73 17.54 6.78 -0.09
C THR A 73 18.59 7.03 -1.16
N GLY A 74 18.53 6.26 -2.25
CA GLY A 74 19.68 6.18 -3.14
C GLY A 74 20.02 7.55 -3.69
N ASP A 75 21.23 8.07 -3.44
CA ASP A 75 21.59 9.35 -4.06
C ASP A 75 21.72 9.20 -5.59
N PHE A 76 21.04 10.07 -6.36
CA PHE A 76 21.28 10.16 -7.81
C PHE A 76 22.75 10.52 -8.13
N SER A 77 23.46 11.11 -7.17
CA SER A 77 24.88 11.47 -7.26
C SER A 77 25.81 10.26 -7.43
N THR A 78 25.46 9.09 -6.88
CA THR A 78 26.30 7.88 -7.00
C THR A 78 26.07 7.11 -8.30
N GLN A 79 24.99 7.41 -9.03
CA GLN A 79 24.66 6.75 -10.29
C GLN A 79 25.53 7.27 -11.44
N THR A 80 25.83 6.38 -12.39
CA THR A 80 26.47 6.76 -13.65
C THR A 80 25.49 7.51 -14.56
N VAL A 81 26.02 8.38 -15.44
CA VAL A 81 25.20 9.16 -16.40
C VAL A 81 24.32 8.25 -17.28
N LYS A 82 24.80 7.04 -17.60
CA LYS A 82 24.04 6.04 -18.37
C LYS A 82 22.77 5.60 -17.63
N LYS A 83 22.86 5.37 -16.32
CA LYS A 83 21.74 4.96 -15.47
C LYS A 83 20.79 6.14 -15.21
N LEU A 84 21.30 7.34 -14.98
CA LEU A 84 20.49 8.56 -14.89
C LEU A 84 19.65 8.82 -16.16
N LYS A 85 20.23 8.62 -17.35
CA LYS A 85 19.50 8.71 -18.62
C LYS A 85 18.46 7.59 -18.80
N ALA A 86 18.73 6.39 -18.29
CA ALA A 86 17.77 5.29 -18.28
C ALA A 86 16.55 5.62 -17.40
N ILE A 87 16.80 6.16 -16.20
CA ILE A 87 15.75 6.62 -15.28
C ILE A 87 14.94 7.76 -15.93
N CYS A 88 15.59 8.72 -16.59
CA CYS A 88 14.88 9.78 -17.33
C CYS A 88 13.99 9.23 -18.46
N LYS A 89 14.44 8.17 -19.14
CA LYS A 89 13.67 7.50 -20.20
C LYS A 89 12.46 6.75 -19.63
N GLU A 90 12.64 6.00 -18.54
CA GLU A 90 11.57 5.27 -17.85
C GLU A 90 10.50 6.22 -17.30
N ASN A 91 10.93 7.36 -16.76
CA ASN A 91 10.05 8.42 -16.24
C ASN A 91 9.54 9.38 -17.33
N LYS A 92 9.78 9.08 -18.62
CA LYS A 92 9.29 9.84 -19.79
C LYS A 92 9.65 11.34 -19.74
N ILE A 93 10.78 11.69 -19.13
CA ILE A 93 11.28 13.06 -19.10
C ILE A 93 11.78 13.42 -20.50
N ARG A 94 11.53 14.64 -20.99
CA ARG A 94 12.01 15.12 -22.30
C ARG A 94 13.19 16.06 -22.13
N GLY A 95 14.07 16.13 -23.13
CA GLY A 95 15.23 17.05 -23.12
C GLY A 95 16.49 16.53 -22.42
N TYR A 96 16.45 15.35 -21.80
CA TYR A 96 17.58 14.79 -21.02
C TYR A 96 18.84 14.44 -21.85
N SER A 97 18.73 14.33 -23.17
CA SER A 97 19.86 13.87 -24.01
C SER A 97 21.04 14.83 -24.03
N ARG A 98 20.79 16.14 -23.85
CA ARG A 98 21.81 17.21 -23.86
C ARG A 98 22.23 17.65 -22.45
N LEU A 99 21.55 17.17 -21.41
CA LEU A 99 21.78 17.58 -20.03
C LEU A 99 23.05 16.93 -19.44
N ARG A 100 23.78 17.70 -18.65
CA ARG A 100 24.95 17.24 -17.87
C ARG A 100 24.51 16.50 -16.60
N LYS A 101 25.42 15.79 -15.94
CA LYS A 101 25.11 14.95 -14.76
C LYS A 101 24.33 15.72 -13.67
N HIS A 102 24.76 16.93 -13.34
CA HIS A 102 24.08 17.77 -12.33
C HIS A 102 22.69 18.22 -12.78
N GLU A 103 22.53 18.63 -14.04
CA GLU A 103 21.23 19.04 -14.60
C GLU A 103 20.25 17.87 -14.67
N LEU A 104 20.73 16.65 -14.92
CA LEU A 104 19.91 15.43 -14.86
C LEU A 104 19.40 15.17 -13.44
N ILE A 105 20.24 15.35 -12.40
CA ILE A 105 19.85 15.18 -11.00
C ILE A 105 18.78 16.20 -10.61
N VAL A 106 19.03 17.48 -10.91
CA VAL A 106 18.06 18.57 -10.64
C VAL A 106 16.74 18.33 -11.39
N CYS A 107 16.77 17.85 -12.64
CA CYS A 107 15.56 17.50 -13.36
C CYS A 107 14.81 16.28 -12.78
N LEU A 108 15.53 15.29 -12.24
CA LEU A 108 14.92 14.13 -11.59
C LEU A 108 14.27 14.50 -10.25
N GLU A 109 14.95 15.31 -9.45
CA GLU A 109 14.45 15.86 -8.20
C GLU A 109 13.24 16.78 -8.44
N ALA A 110 13.32 17.70 -9.41
CA ALA A 110 12.22 18.60 -9.76
C ALA A 110 10.98 17.88 -10.31
N LYS A 111 11.14 16.64 -10.80
CA LYS A 111 10.03 15.79 -11.26
C LYS A 111 9.54 14.81 -10.20
N GLY A 112 10.08 14.88 -8.97
CA GLY A 112 9.68 14.01 -7.86
C GLY A 112 9.94 12.53 -8.14
N VAL A 113 10.90 12.21 -9.02
CA VAL A 113 11.26 10.83 -9.29
C VAL A 113 12.00 10.30 -8.08
N THR A 114 11.47 9.25 -7.45
CA THR A 114 12.15 8.58 -6.34
C THR A 114 13.40 7.88 -6.88
N PRO A 115 14.56 8.06 -6.25
CA PRO A 115 15.75 7.38 -6.71
C PRO A 115 15.61 5.87 -6.58
N PRO A 116 16.16 5.10 -7.53
CA PRO A 116 16.09 3.66 -7.45
C PRO A 116 16.85 3.17 -6.20
N PRO A 117 16.35 2.13 -5.52
CA PRO A 117 17.01 1.57 -4.35
C PRO A 117 18.44 1.14 -4.72
N ARG A 118 19.39 1.44 -3.83
CA ARG A 118 20.79 1.00 -4.00
C ARG A 118 20.83 -0.52 -4.05
N ASN A 119 21.67 -1.07 -4.93
CA ASN A 119 21.83 -2.50 -5.00
C ASN A 119 22.56 -2.99 -3.74
N VAL A 120 22.12 -4.09 -3.13
CA VAL A 120 22.77 -4.70 -1.96
C VAL A 120 24.27 -4.99 -2.16
N ALA A 121 24.72 -5.18 -3.41
CA ALA A 121 26.13 -5.37 -3.75
C ALA A 121 26.99 -4.09 -3.69
N GLU A 122 26.37 -2.90 -3.68
CA GLU A 122 27.07 -1.62 -3.57
C GLU A 122 27.34 -1.22 -2.11
N PHE A 123 26.77 -1.94 -1.14
CA PHE A 123 27.00 -1.69 0.28
C PHE A 123 28.33 -2.29 0.71
N SER A 124 29.07 -1.53 1.50
CA SER A 124 30.24 -2.05 2.20
C SER A 124 29.80 -3.07 3.27
N ARG A 125 30.69 -4.01 3.60
CA ARG A 125 30.44 -4.99 4.66
C ARG A 125 30.06 -4.33 5.99
N ALA A 126 30.71 -3.20 6.33
CA ALA A 126 30.43 -2.46 7.55
C ALA A 126 29.00 -1.87 7.57
N GLU A 127 28.54 -1.35 6.43
CA GLU A 127 27.16 -0.84 6.32
C GLU A 127 26.13 -1.97 6.40
N LEU A 128 26.41 -3.12 5.80
CA LEU A 128 25.55 -4.30 5.90
C LEU A 128 25.46 -4.84 7.33
N GLU A 129 26.58 -4.85 8.06
CA GLU A 129 26.62 -5.22 9.47
C GLU A 129 25.77 -4.28 10.33
N GLN A 130 25.84 -2.96 10.09
CA GLN A 130 25.01 -1.96 10.78
C GLN A 130 23.51 -2.11 10.47
N ILE A 131 23.15 -2.32 9.20
CA ILE A 131 21.75 -2.54 8.79
C ILE A 131 21.22 -3.82 9.44
N ALA A 132 22.02 -4.90 9.45
CA ALA A 132 21.64 -6.14 10.10
C ALA A 132 21.43 -5.96 11.61
N GLU A 133 22.34 -5.27 12.30
CA GLU A 133 22.24 -5.01 13.73
C GLU A 133 21.02 -4.14 14.09
N ALA A 134 20.75 -3.11 13.30
CA ALA A 134 19.55 -2.28 13.44
C ALA A 134 18.27 -3.10 13.24
N PHE A 135 18.24 -3.97 12.23
CA PHE A 135 17.11 -4.85 11.95
C PHE A 135 16.85 -5.86 13.08
N PHE A 136 17.91 -6.49 13.61
CA PHE A 136 17.78 -7.39 14.77
C PHE A 136 17.32 -6.65 16.02
N THR A 137 17.77 -5.42 16.22
CA THR A 137 17.32 -4.58 17.34
C THR A 137 15.83 -4.24 17.21
N LEU A 138 15.36 -3.93 16.00
CA LEU A 138 13.94 -3.65 15.73
C LEU A 138 13.05 -4.88 15.97
N ILE A 139 13.46 -6.06 15.47
CA ILE A 139 12.73 -7.31 15.71
C ILE A 139 12.62 -7.57 17.22
N ARG A 140 13.71 -7.34 17.96
CA ARG A 140 13.73 -7.54 19.41
C ARG A 140 12.76 -6.62 20.15
N GLN A 141 12.62 -5.38 19.71
CA GLN A 141 11.68 -4.42 20.30
C GLN A 141 10.22 -4.85 20.06
N HIS A 142 9.90 -5.35 18.86
CA HIS A 142 8.53 -5.80 18.54
C HIS A 142 8.14 -7.12 19.21
N GLN A 143 9.09 -7.98 19.58
CA GLN A 143 8.81 -9.21 20.34
C GLN A 143 8.67 -8.98 21.86
N ALA A 144 9.00 -7.79 22.35
CA ALA A 144 8.95 -7.45 23.78
C ALA A 144 7.67 -6.69 24.19
N ALA A 145 6.74 -6.44 23.27
CA ALA A 145 5.43 -5.89 23.59
C ALA A 145 4.48 -7.03 24.00
N PRO A 146 3.91 -7.01 25.23
CA PRO A 146 2.99 -8.03 25.72
C PRO A 146 1.63 -8.00 25.01
#